data_AF-A0A9W6XVT1-F1
#
_entry.id   AF-A0A9W6XVT1-F1
#
_cell.length_a   1.000
_cell.length_b   1.000
_cell.length_c   1.000
_cell.angle_alpha   90.00
_cell.angle_beta   90.00
_cell.angle_gamma   90.00
#
_symmetry.space_group_name_H-M   'P 1'
#
loop_
_entity.id
_entity.type
_entity.pdbx_description
1 polymer ?
#
loop_
_entity_poly.entity_id
_entity_poly.type
_entity_poly.pdbx_seq_one_letter_code
_entity_poly.pdbx_strand_id
1 'polypeptide(L)'
;MMTELKLKLTIRSLPSPSSHSRIHQVESTATTAMQAQYSTLTSALVVANHCLPHGNLPHVLSQLNDFLDDFSADCTIADAYQRTRSTRLMQYIAAREDPDAMNPFYKRWLFNKTAEMAAARGDLDALQWLVESYLPHEFLTKAVAAAAANGHLHVLEWLFETHHDRGYWGNTEMCGALANSHVLVVEWLRAHAVPRAECRTEVMDAAAGVGNLDIVKWLHDEHKVGVRSALVNAMSNRQWGASHWILEHGGLVMPWINWDQPAKDGALDFLKFLHTRKIGSPGYFTLQAAAWNGHLDVVKWLHSELGLVLTADAMRKAAQNGHLVVVEWFHEPGEMVVRAWG
;
A
#
# COMPACT_ATOMS: atom_id res chain seq x y z
N MET A 1 -24.02 -10.80 -51.77
CA MET A 1 -24.41 -9.85 -50.69
C MET A 1 -23.65 -10.26 -49.45
N MET A 2 -22.76 -9.40 -48.96
CA MET A 2 -22.02 -9.63 -47.71
C MET A 2 -23.00 -9.67 -46.53
N THR A 3 -23.03 -10.78 -45.84
CA THR A 3 -23.78 -10.97 -44.59
C THR A 3 -22.98 -10.34 -43.45
N GLU A 4 -23.35 -9.14 -43.01
CA GLU A 4 -22.89 -8.61 -41.72
C GLU A 4 -23.64 -9.33 -40.59
N LEU A 5 -22.94 -10.21 -39.87
CA LEU A 5 -23.35 -10.77 -38.58
C LEU A 5 -22.83 -9.86 -37.48
N LYS A 6 -23.72 -9.16 -36.77
CA LYS A 6 -23.36 -8.41 -35.57
C LYS A 6 -23.54 -9.31 -34.35
N LEU A 7 -22.46 -9.92 -33.88
CA LEU A 7 -22.47 -10.67 -32.62
C LEU A 7 -22.52 -9.69 -31.44
N LYS A 8 -23.61 -9.73 -30.66
CA LYS A 8 -23.71 -9.03 -29.38
C LYS A 8 -23.64 -10.07 -28.26
N LEU A 9 -22.44 -10.41 -27.86
CA LEU A 9 -22.19 -11.29 -26.71
C LEU A 9 -22.79 -10.64 -25.45
N THR A 10 -23.88 -11.21 -24.96
CA THR A 10 -24.50 -10.80 -23.70
C THR A 10 -24.32 -11.94 -22.72
N ILE A 11 -23.33 -11.82 -21.84
CA ILE A 11 -23.04 -12.82 -20.80
C ILE A 11 -23.96 -12.49 -19.62
N ARG A 12 -24.97 -13.32 -19.34
CA ARG A 12 -25.87 -13.16 -18.17
C ARG A 12 -25.43 -14.08 -17.04
N SER A 13 -25.53 -13.61 -15.80
CA SER A 13 -25.34 -14.45 -14.61
C SER A 13 -26.56 -15.34 -14.36
N LEU A 14 -26.33 -16.53 -13.82
CA LEU A 14 -27.38 -17.29 -13.13
C LEU A 14 -27.45 -16.78 -11.67
N PRO A 15 -28.65 -16.71 -11.07
CA PRO A 15 -28.80 -16.33 -9.67
C PRO A 15 -28.16 -17.38 -8.75
N SER A 16 -27.55 -16.92 -7.65
CA SER A 16 -26.95 -17.77 -6.63
C SER A 16 -28.01 -18.64 -5.95
N PRO A 17 -27.72 -19.93 -5.66
CA PRO A 17 -28.64 -20.75 -4.90
C PRO A 17 -28.68 -20.26 -3.44
N SER A 18 -29.87 -19.88 -3.00
CA SER A 18 -30.18 -19.45 -1.65
C SER A 18 -29.75 -20.49 -0.60
N SER A 19 -29.10 -20.02 0.45
CA SER A 19 -28.76 -20.75 1.66
C SER A 19 -30.01 -21.31 2.33
N HIS A 20 -30.31 -22.61 2.14
CA HIS A 20 -31.01 -23.48 3.10
C HIS A 20 -31.23 -24.87 2.46
N SER A 21 -30.43 -25.88 2.83
CA SER A 21 -30.92 -27.17 3.36
C SER A 21 -29.80 -28.23 3.44
N ARG A 22 -30.00 -29.16 4.38
CA ARG A 22 -29.04 -30.04 5.04
C ARG A 22 -28.33 -31.08 4.16
N ILE A 23 -27.08 -31.30 4.58
CA ILE A 23 -26.17 -32.43 4.40
C ILE A 23 -26.87 -33.80 4.46
N HIS A 24 -26.64 -34.63 3.44
CA HIS A 24 -26.25 -36.05 3.57
C HIS A 24 -25.58 -36.54 2.26
N GLN A 25 -24.37 -37.09 2.42
CA GLN A 25 -23.57 -37.97 1.55
C GLN A 25 -23.91 -38.08 0.04
N VAL A 26 -22.95 -37.71 -0.83
CA VAL A 26 -22.23 -38.60 -1.80
C VAL A 26 -20.97 -37.86 -2.29
N GLU A 27 -19.79 -38.22 -1.74
CA GLU A 27 -18.46 -37.66 -2.07
C GLU A 27 -17.95 -37.92 -3.51
N SER A 28 -18.76 -38.56 -4.36
CA SER A 28 -18.44 -38.84 -5.77
C SER A 28 -19.12 -37.88 -6.78
N THR A 29 -19.99 -36.97 -6.33
CA THR A 29 -20.78 -36.10 -7.23
C THR A 29 -20.36 -34.63 -7.21
N ALA A 30 -19.60 -34.21 -6.20
CA ALA A 30 -19.17 -32.81 -6.04
C ALA A 30 -18.17 -32.37 -7.12
N THR A 31 -17.24 -33.25 -7.51
CA THR A 31 -16.21 -32.97 -8.54
C THR A 31 -16.83 -32.81 -9.92
N THR A 32 -17.81 -33.66 -10.26
CA THR A 32 -18.54 -33.60 -11.53
C THR A 32 -19.52 -32.42 -11.57
N ALA A 33 -20.13 -32.06 -10.43
CA ALA A 33 -21.01 -30.90 -10.32
C ALA A 33 -20.24 -29.57 -10.40
N MET A 34 -19.05 -29.46 -9.79
CA MET A 34 -18.18 -28.28 -9.93
C MET A 34 -17.63 -28.15 -11.35
N GLN A 35 -17.23 -29.26 -12.00
CA GLN A 35 -16.81 -29.26 -13.41
C GLN A 35 -17.94 -28.85 -14.37
N ALA A 36 -19.20 -29.23 -14.09
CA ALA A 36 -20.36 -28.86 -14.90
C ALA A 36 -20.85 -27.41 -14.67
N GLN A 37 -20.53 -26.80 -13.53
CA GLN A 37 -20.99 -25.44 -13.20
C GLN A 37 -20.13 -24.34 -13.86
N TYR A 38 -18.89 -24.66 -14.24
CA TYR A 38 -17.97 -23.74 -14.92
C TYR A 38 -17.71 -24.10 -16.39
N SER A 39 -18.35 -25.17 -16.90
CA SER A 39 -18.22 -25.60 -18.29
C SER A 39 -18.80 -24.56 -19.25
N THR A 40 -17.92 -24.04 -20.11
CA THR A 40 -18.20 -23.45 -21.43
C THR A 40 -19.13 -22.23 -21.46
N LEU A 41 -19.14 -21.51 -22.59
CA LEU A 41 -20.09 -20.42 -22.83
C LEU A 41 -21.52 -20.94 -22.60
N THR A 42 -22.17 -20.53 -21.51
CA THR A 42 -23.52 -21.00 -21.14
C THR A 42 -24.59 -20.48 -22.08
N SER A 43 -24.33 -19.36 -22.78
CA SER A 43 -25.18 -18.83 -23.84
C SER A 43 -24.42 -17.87 -24.75
N ALA A 44 -24.79 -17.83 -26.02
CA ALA A 44 -24.35 -16.82 -26.98
C ALA A 44 -25.58 -16.25 -27.69
N LEU A 45 -25.70 -14.91 -27.71
CA LEU A 45 -26.77 -14.24 -28.44
C LEU A 45 -26.29 -13.96 -29.86
N VAL A 46 -26.85 -14.72 -30.81
CA VAL A 46 -26.63 -14.51 -32.24
C VAL A 46 -27.68 -13.52 -32.74
N VAL A 47 -27.25 -12.33 -33.15
CA VAL A 47 -28.14 -11.38 -33.85
C VAL A 47 -27.93 -11.57 -35.34
N ALA A 48 -28.95 -12.07 -36.02
CA ALA A 48 -28.95 -12.28 -37.46
C ALA A 48 -29.97 -11.36 -38.13
N ASN A 49 -29.65 -10.88 -39.34
CA ASN A 49 -30.56 -10.05 -40.14
C ASN A 49 -31.74 -10.84 -40.74
N HIS A 50 -31.77 -12.16 -40.57
CA HIS A 50 -32.81 -13.05 -41.08
C HIS A 50 -33.26 -14.03 -40.00
N CYS A 51 -34.51 -14.50 -40.08
CA CYS A 51 -35.04 -15.52 -39.17
C CYS A 51 -34.23 -16.81 -39.33
N LEU A 52 -33.43 -17.13 -38.32
CA LEU A 52 -32.80 -18.44 -38.23
C LEU A 52 -33.90 -19.51 -38.07
N PRO A 53 -33.76 -20.70 -38.70
CA PRO A 53 -34.69 -21.79 -38.49
C PRO A 53 -34.77 -22.11 -36.99
N HIS A 54 -35.98 -22.33 -36.48
CA HIS A 54 -36.21 -22.55 -35.04
C HIS A 54 -35.34 -23.70 -34.50
N GLY A 55 -34.43 -23.39 -33.58
CA GLY A 55 -33.58 -24.38 -32.93
C GLY A 55 -32.39 -23.77 -32.21
N ASN A 56 -31.91 -24.46 -31.17
CA ASN A 56 -30.62 -24.15 -30.54
C ASN A 56 -29.48 -24.34 -31.56
N LEU A 57 -28.46 -23.48 -31.52
CA LEU A 57 -27.27 -23.54 -32.39
C LEU A 57 -26.04 -24.04 -31.61
N PRO A 58 -25.97 -25.32 -31.21
CA PRO A 58 -24.86 -25.83 -30.39
C PRO A 58 -23.51 -25.79 -31.12
N HIS A 59 -23.49 -25.86 -32.45
CA HIS A 59 -22.26 -25.76 -33.25
C HIS A 59 -21.61 -24.37 -33.17
N VAL A 60 -22.40 -23.29 -33.04
CA VAL A 60 -21.87 -21.93 -32.85
C VAL A 60 -21.21 -21.81 -31.47
N LEU A 61 -21.84 -22.39 -30.44
CA LEU A 61 -21.26 -22.45 -29.10
C LEU A 61 -19.95 -23.26 -29.10
N SER A 62 -19.90 -24.40 -29.79
CA SER A 62 -18.68 -25.20 -29.94
C SER A 62 -17.57 -24.40 -30.60
N GLN A 63 -17.82 -23.77 -31.75
CA GLN A 63 -16.80 -22.99 -32.46
C GLN A 63 -16.31 -21.77 -31.66
N LEU A 64 -17.20 -21.10 -30.92
CA LEU A 64 -16.80 -20.02 -30.03
C LEU A 64 -15.95 -20.53 -28.86
N ASN A 65 -16.25 -21.72 -28.36
CA ASN A 65 -15.48 -22.36 -27.30
C ASN A 65 -14.09 -22.76 -27.80
N ASP A 66 -14.00 -23.41 -28.97
CA ASP A 66 -12.73 -23.79 -29.59
C ASP A 66 -11.85 -22.55 -29.88
N PHE A 67 -12.45 -21.46 -30.38
CA PHE A 67 -11.74 -20.21 -30.61
C PHE A 67 -11.18 -19.59 -29.31
N LEU A 68 -11.96 -19.63 -28.23
CA LEU A 68 -11.51 -19.13 -26.93
C LEU A 68 -10.44 -20.04 -26.32
N ASP A 69 -10.48 -21.35 -26.58
CA ASP A 69 -9.46 -22.30 -26.15
C ASP A 69 -8.10 -21.95 -26.76
N ASP A 70 -8.04 -21.69 -28.07
CA ASP A 70 -6.83 -21.23 -28.76
C ASP A 70 -6.28 -19.91 -28.17
N PHE A 71 -7.15 -18.94 -27.85
CA PHE A 71 -6.71 -17.66 -27.28
C PHE A 71 -6.26 -17.78 -25.82
N SER A 72 -6.77 -18.78 -25.10
CA SER A 72 -6.49 -19.00 -23.68
C SER A 72 -5.34 -19.97 -23.42
N ALA A 73 -4.86 -20.70 -24.44
CA ALA A 73 -3.86 -21.75 -24.31
C ALA A 73 -2.56 -21.29 -23.62
N ASP A 74 -2.12 -20.06 -23.88
CA ASP A 74 -0.92 -19.47 -23.27
C ASP A 74 -1.22 -18.53 -22.10
N CYS A 75 -2.49 -18.39 -21.70
CA CYS A 75 -2.91 -17.38 -20.74
C CYS A 75 -3.15 -17.98 -19.35
N THR A 76 -2.43 -17.50 -18.35
CA THR A 76 -2.69 -17.89 -16.95
C THR A 76 -3.86 -17.08 -16.37
N ILE A 77 -4.46 -17.56 -15.26
CA ILE A 77 -5.46 -16.78 -14.52
C ILE A 77 -4.94 -15.38 -14.12
N ALA A 78 -3.65 -15.27 -13.80
CA ALA A 78 -3.01 -14.02 -13.42
C ALA A 78 -2.94 -13.04 -14.60
N ASP A 79 -2.50 -13.52 -15.77
CA ASP A 79 -2.38 -12.69 -16.99
C ASP A 79 -3.75 -12.23 -17.47
N ALA A 80 -4.73 -13.13 -17.44
CA ALA A 80 -6.11 -12.83 -17.79
C ALA A 80 -6.70 -11.74 -16.89
N TYR A 81 -6.52 -11.88 -15.57
CA TYR A 81 -7.00 -10.89 -14.61
C TYR A 81 -6.26 -9.55 -14.75
N GLN A 82 -4.94 -9.58 -14.97
CA GLN A 82 -4.13 -8.39 -15.20
C GLN A 82 -4.67 -7.55 -16.36
N ARG A 83 -4.99 -8.21 -17.47
CA ARG A 83 -5.43 -7.56 -18.71
C ARG A 83 -6.89 -7.15 -18.68
N THR A 84 -7.77 -7.97 -18.12
CA THR A 84 -9.22 -7.83 -18.32
C THR A 84 -10.00 -7.50 -17.05
N ARG A 85 -9.44 -7.77 -15.87
CA ARG A 85 -10.14 -7.68 -14.57
C ARG A 85 -11.40 -8.55 -14.49
N SER A 86 -11.51 -9.55 -15.36
CA SER A 86 -12.70 -10.38 -15.46
C SER A 86 -12.56 -11.65 -14.63
N THR A 87 -13.30 -11.73 -13.53
CA THR A 87 -13.46 -12.97 -12.74
C THR A 87 -13.97 -14.11 -13.61
N ARG A 88 -14.82 -13.80 -14.59
CA ARG A 88 -15.35 -14.80 -15.51
C ARG A 88 -14.28 -15.39 -16.43
N LEU A 89 -13.34 -14.58 -16.91
CA LEU A 89 -12.24 -15.08 -17.73
C LEU A 89 -11.27 -15.93 -16.89
N MET A 90 -11.01 -15.54 -15.63
CA MET A 90 -10.24 -16.38 -14.71
C MET A 90 -10.90 -17.74 -14.50
N GLN A 91 -12.21 -17.76 -14.22
CA GLN A 91 -13.00 -18.98 -14.09
C GLN A 91 -12.93 -19.85 -15.34
N TYR A 92 -13.00 -19.23 -16.51
CA TYR A 92 -12.92 -19.93 -17.79
C TYR A 92 -11.59 -20.65 -17.99
N ILE A 93 -10.49 -19.98 -17.66
CA ILE A 93 -9.12 -20.52 -17.76
C ILE A 93 -8.91 -21.61 -16.70
N ALA A 94 -9.26 -21.35 -15.44
CA ALA A 94 -9.10 -22.30 -14.35
C ALA A 94 -9.85 -23.62 -14.57
N ALA A 95 -11.02 -23.58 -15.23
CA ALA A 95 -11.78 -24.79 -15.58
C ALA A 95 -11.08 -25.70 -16.61
N ARG A 96 -10.05 -25.20 -17.29
CA ARG A 96 -9.26 -25.90 -18.33
C ARG A 96 -7.83 -26.17 -17.91
N GLU A 97 -7.44 -25.73 -16.71
CA GLU A 97 -6.14 -26.09 -16.15
C GLU A 97 -6.13 -27.59 -15.88
N ASP A 98 -5.21 -28.31 -16.52
CA ASP A 98 -4.92 -29.69 -16.18
C ASP A 98 -4.24 -29.73 -14.78
N PRO A 99 -4.89 -30.32 -13.76
CA PRO A 99 -4.34 -30.37 -12.41
C PRO A 99 -3.04 -31.16 -12.31
N ASP A 100 -2.85 -32.16 -13.19
CA ASP A 100 -1.70 -33.06 -13.16
C ASP A 100 -0.51 -32.51 -13.95
N ALA A 101 -0.76 -31.57 -14.88
CA ALA A 101 0.29 -30.91 -15.64
C ALA A 101 0.95 -29.74 -14.90
N MET A 102 0.21 -29.06 -14.01
CA MET A 102 0.70 -27.83 -13.39
C MET A 102 1.45 -28.08 -12.07
N ASN A 103 2.70 -27.61 -12.01
CA ASN A 103 3.49 -27.70 -10.79
C ASN A 103 2.76 -27.02 -9.59
N PRO A 104 2.63 -27.69 -8.43
CA PRO A 104 1.91 -27.15 -7.28
C PRO A 104 2.47 -25.82 -6.74
N PHE A 105 3.79 -25.61 -6.79
CA PHE A 105 4.42 -24.35 -6.38
C PHE A 105 4.12 -23.23 -7.35
N TYR A 106 4.05 -23.54 -8.65
CA TYR A 106 3.66 -22.56 -9.66
C TYR A 106 2.19 -22.16 -9.52
N LYS A 107 1.30 -23.13 -9.28
CA LYS A 107 -0.13 -22.87 -9.02
C LYS A 107 -0.33 -21.98 -7.79
N ARG A 108 0.38 -22.28 -6.69
CA ARG A 108 0.45 -21.46 -5.47
C ARG A 108 0.89 -20.02 -5.78
N TRP A 109 1.95 -19.87 -6.57
CA TRP A 109 2.46 -18.56 -6.95
C TRP A 109 1.44 -17.77 -7.79
N LEU A 110 0.79 -18.42 -8.77
CA LEU A 110 -0.27 -17.81 -9.59
C LEU A 110 -1.43 -17.32 -8.73
N PHE A 111 -1.91 -18.16 -7.81
CA PHE A 111 -2.96 -17.78 -6.86
C PHE A 111 -2.54 -16.57 -6.03
N ASN A 112 -1.37 -16.62 -5.39
CA ASN A 112 -0.90 -15.53 -4.53
C ASN A 112 -0.77 -14.20 -5.29
N LYS A 113 -0.22 -14.24 -6.53
CA LYS A 113 -0.11 -13.07 -7.39
C LYS A 113 -1.47 -12.51 -7.78
N THR A 114 -2.42 -13.38 -8.14
CA THR A 114 -3.75 -12.97 -8.59
C THR A 114 -4.58 -12.43 -7.42
N ALA A 115 -4.52 -13.10 -6.25
CA ALA A 115 -5.18 -12.67 -5.03
C ALA A 115 -4.64 -11.32 -4.54
N GLU A 116 -3.32 -11.11 -4.58
CA GLU A 116 -2.69 -9.81 -4.29
C GLU A 116 -3.24 -8.71 -5.19
N MET A 117 -3.36 -8.96 -6.50
CA MET A 117 -3.90 -7.99 -7.45
C MET A 117 -5.39 -7.70 -7.24
N ALA A 118 -6.20 -8.72 -6.95
CA ALA A 118 -7.63 -8.54 -6.68
C ALA A 118 -7.84 -7.73 -5.40
N ALA A 119 -7.09 -8.07 -4.34
CA ALA A 119 -7.11 -7.38 -3.06
C ALA A 119 -6.64 -5.91 -3.18
N ALA A 120 -5.55 -5.65 -3.91
CA ALA A 120 -5.07 -4.28 -4.18
C ALA A 120 -6.11 -3.40 -4.90
N ARG A 121 -7.06 -4.02 -5.61
CA ARG A 121 -8.11 -3.34 -6.37
C ARG A 121 -9.45 -3.25 -5.62
N GLY A 122 -9.57 -3.92 -4.48
CA GLY A 122 -10.83 -4.00 -3.74
C GLY A 122 -11.87 -4.90 -4.41
N ASP A 123 -11.46 -5.75 -5.35
CA ASP A 123 -12.33 -6.64 -6.10
C ASP A 123 -12.63 -7.89 -5.26
N LEU A 124 -13.63 -7.74 -4.39
CA LEU A 124 -14.04 -8.78 -3.45
C LEU A 124 -14.60 -10.02 -4.16
N ASP A 125 -15.33 -9.84 -5.27
CA ASP A 125 -15.93 -10.96 -6.02
C ASP A 125 -14.85 -11.86 -6.63
N ALA A 126 -13.83 -11.26 -7.25
CA ALA A 126 -12.68 -12.00 -7.77
C ALA A 126 -11.92 -12.73 -6.66
N LEU A 127 -11.72 -12.05 -5.53
CA LEU A 127 -10.99 -12.61 -4.41
C LEU A 127 -11.75 -13.76 -3.74
N GLN A 128 -13.05 -13.63 -3.50
CA GLN A 128 -13.91 -14.69 -2.98
C GLN A 128 -13.81 -15.95 -3.83
N TRP A 129 -13.95 -15.80 -5.16
CA TRP A 129 -13.83 -16.95 -6.05
C TRP A 129 -12.44 -17.61 -5.98
N LEU A 130 -11.36 -16.84 -5.97
CA LEU A 130 -10.00 -17.38 -5.83
C LEU A 130 -9.84 -18.16 -4.53
N VAL A 131 -10.28 -17.56 -3.43
CA VAL A 131 -10.03 -18.03 -2.06
C VAL A 131 -10.95 -19.17 -1.64
N GLU A 132 -12.17 -19.25 -2.18
CA GLU A 132 -13.15 -20.28 -1.83
C GLU A 132 -13.20 -21.42 -2.85
N SER A 133 -12.98 -21.13 -4.14
CA SER A 133 -13.13 -22.12 -5.22
C SER A 133 -11.82 -22.55 -5.88
N TYR A 134 -10.87 -21.64 -6.11
CA TYR A 134 -9.65 -21.97 -6.84
C TYR A 134 -8.60 -22.67 -5.95
N LEU A 135 -8.24 -22.06 -4.81
CA LEU A 135 -7.29 -22.63 -3.84
C LEU A 135 -7.70 -22.33 -2.38
N PRO A 136 -8.51 -23.20 -1.74
CA PRO A 136 -9.17 -22.93 -0.46
C PRO A 136 -8.30 -23.07 0.80
N HIS A 137 -7.08 -23.60 0.69
CA HIS A 137 -6.20 -23.84 1.85
C HIS A 137 -4.95 -22.98 1.84
N GLU A 138 -4.91 -21.98 0.96
CA GLU A 138 -3.73 -21.16 0.76
C GLU A 138 -3.68 -19.94 1.66
N PHE A 139 -2.46 -19.57 2.04
CA PHE A 139 -2.20 -18.40 2.88
C PHE A 139 -2.47 -17.10 2.12
N LEU A 140 -3.06 -16.13 2.81
CA LEU A 140 -3.57 -14.89 2.23
C LEU A 140 -2.73 -13.66 2.61
N THR A 141 -1.55 -13.85 3.19
CA THR A 141 -0.71 -12.74 3.72
C THR A 141 -0.48 -11.63 2.70
N LYS A 142 -0.20 -11.96 1.44
CA LYS A 142 -0.02 -10.95 0.37
C LYS A 142 -1.30 -10.21 0.03
N ALA A 143 -2.43 -10.91 -0.01
CA ALA A 143 -3.73 -10.30 -0.27
C ALA A 143 -4.13 -9.35 0.87
N VAL A 144 -3.95 -9.77 2.13
CA VAL A 144 -4.19 -8.92 3.31
C VAL A 144 -3.32 -7.66 3.27
N ALA A 145 -2.01 -7.81 3.03
CA ALA A 145 -1.10 -6.67 2.94
C ALA A 145 -1.48 -5.71 1.80
N ALA A 146 -1.84 -6.25 0.63
CA ALA A 146 -2.25 -5.46 -0.52
C ALA A 146 -3.59 -4.72 -0.31
N ALA A 147 -4.58 -5.36 0.30
CA ALA A 147 -5.85 -4.71 0.65
C ALA A 147 -5.62 -3.55 1.62
N ALA A 148 -4.79 -3.76 2.66
CA ALA A 148 -4.50 -2.73 3.64
C ALA A 148 -3.69 -1.56 3.05
N ALA A 149 -2.68 -1.86 2.25
CA ALA A 149 -1.87 -0.85 1.57
C ALA A 149 -2.65 -0.04 0.53
N ASN A 150 -3.82 -0.49 0.08
CA ASN A 150 -4.67 0.25 -0.87
C ASN A 150 -5.98 0.75 -0.23
N GLY A 151 -6.16 0.59 1.08
CA GLY A 151 -7.30 1.16 1.81
C GLY A 151 -8.62 0.40 1.66
N HIS A 152 -8.61 -0.85 1.21
CA HIS A 152 -9.81 -1.66 0.97
C HIS A 152 -10.31 -2.34 2.25
N LEU A 153 -10.93 -1.56 3.13
CA LEU A 153 -11.43 -2.05 4.43
C LEU A 153 -12.42 -3.20 4.29
N HIS A 154 -13.35 -3.15 3.34
CA HIS A 154 -14.35 -4.21 3.12
C HIS A 154 -13.72 -5.56 2.77
N VAL A 155 -12.57 -5.56 2.08
CA VAL A 155 -11.81 -6.79 1.80
C VAL A 155 -11.16 -7.32 3.07
N LEU A 156 -10.62 -6.46 3.92
CA LEU A 156 -10.00 -6.86 5.19
C LEU A 156 -11.03 -7.40 6.18
N GLU A 157 -12.19 -6.76 6.29
CA GLU A 157 -13.31 -7.23 7.12
C GLU A 157 -13.71 -8.65 6.70
N TRP A 158 -13.97 -8.86 5.40
CA TRP A 158 -14.29 -10.19 4.89
C TRP A 158 -13.16 -11.20 5.15
N LEU A 159 -11.89 -10.87 4.85
CA LEU A 159 -10.74 -11.74 5.08
C LEU A 159 -10.57 -12.12 6.55
N PHE A 160 -10.87 -11.22 7.46
CA PHE A 160 -10.77 -11.45 8.90
C PHE A 160 -11.94 -12.27 9.44
N GLU A 161 -13.17 -11.93 9.06
CA GLU A 161 -14.36 -12.66 9.53
C GLU A 161 -14.40 -14.11 9.04
N THR A 162 -13.95 -14.36 7.80
CA THR A 162 -14.10 -15.67 7.16
C THR A 162 -12.81 -16.49 7.10
N HIS A 163 -11.65 -15.85 7.11
CA HIS A 163 -10.36 -16.48 6.80
C HIS A 163 -9.19 -15.97 7.65
N HIS A 164 -9.44 -15.46 8.87
CA HIS A 164 -8.39 -14.88 9.72
C HIS A 164 -7.21 -15.82 9.97
N ASP A 165 -7.45 -17.13 10.09
CA ASP A 165 -6.46 -18.18 10.33
C ASP A 165 -5.49 -18.38 9.15
N ARG A 166 -5.90 -17.97 7.95
CA ARG A 166 -5.11 -18.04 6.71
C ARG A 166 -4.25 -16.80 6.47
N GLY A 167 -4.46 -15.73 7.23
CA GLY A 167 -3.71 -14.47 7.14
C GLY A 167 -2.68 -14.32 8.24
N TYR A 168 -1.51 -13.77 7.93
CA TYR A 168 -0.59 -13.29 8.96
C TYR A 168 -0.89 -11.82 9.26
N TRP A 169 -1.53 -11.58 10.40
CA TRP A 169 -1.89 -10.24 10.88
C TRP A 169 -0.90 -9.70 11.91
N GLY A 170 -0.84 -8.37 12.00
CA GLY A 170 -0.10 -7.61 12.98
C GLY A 170 1.26 -7.08 12.51
N ASN A 171 1.53 -6.99 11.20
CA ASN A 171 2.77 -6.39 10.71
C ASN A 171 2.59 -5.67 9.36
N THR A 172 2.74 -6.40 8.26
CA THR A 172 2.90 -5.86 6.91
C THR A 172 1.70 -5.05 6.44
N GLU A 173 0.51 -5.46 6.84
CA GLU A 173 -0.75 -4.81 6.52
C GLU A 173 -0.90 -3.47 7.27
N MET A 174 -0.55 -3.39 8.56
CA MET A 174 -0.56 -2.13 9.29
C MET A 174 0.52 -1.17 8.77
N CYS A 175 1.73 -1.67 8.50
CA CYS A 175 2.80 -0.87 7.89
C CYS A 175 2.40 -0.32 6.52
N GLY A 176 1.77 -1.13 5.67
CA GLY A 176 1.27 -0.70 4.36
C GLY A 176 0.15 0.35 4.47
N ALA A 177 -0.80 0.16 5.39
CA ALA A 177 -1.87 1.12 5.65
C ALA A 177 -1.33 2.46 6.17
N LEU A 178 -0.32 2.43 7.05
CA LEU A 178 0.37 3.62 7.54
C LEU A 178 1.10 4.36 6.41
N ALA A 179 1.92 3.65 5.61
CA ALA A 179 2.70 4.23 4.54
C ALA A 179 1.84 4.97 3.50
N ASN A 180 0.64 4.46 3.22
CA ASN A 180 -0.31 5.06 2.28
C ASN A 180 -1.43 5.89 2.97
N SER A 181 -1.29 6.18 4.27
CA SER A 181 -2.20 7.06 5.02
C SER A 181 -3.67 6.62 5.03
N HIS A 182 -3.94 5.32 5.07
CA HIS A 182 -5.30 4.76 5.14
C HIS A 182 -5.83 4.71 6.57
N VAL A 183 -6.28 5.86 7.08
CA VAL A 183 -6.71 6.05 8.48
C VAL A 183 -7.74 5.02 8.94
N LEU A 184 -8.82 4.81 8.17
CA LEU A 184 -9.87 3.85 8.55
C LEU A 184 -9.36 2.41 8.68
N VAL A 185 -8.43 2.01 7.80
CA VAL A 185 -7.81 0.69 7.87
C VAL A 185 -6.90 0.59 9.09
N VAL A 186 -6.12 1.63 9.39
CA VAL A 186 -5.25 1.67 10.57
C VAL A 186 -6.07 1.58 11.87
N GLU A 187 -7.17 2.32 11.97
CA GLU A 187 -8.08 2.27 13.13
C GLU A 187 -8.70 0.88 13.29
N TRP A 188 -9.19 0.30 12.19
CA TRP A 188 -9.78 -1.03 12.21
C TRP A 188 -8.76 -2.10 12.60
N LEU A 189 -7.54 -2.06 12.02
CA LEU A 189 -6.45 -2.97 12.34
C LEU A 189 -6.00 -2.82 13.80
N ARG A 190 -5.96 -1.59 14.33
CA ARG A 190 -5.66 -1.37 15.76
C ARG A 190 -6.67 -2.05 16.67
N ALA A 191 -7.95 -2.04 16.31
CA ALA A 191 -9.02 -2.63 17.11
C ALA A 191 -9.10 -4.17 17.01
N HIS A 192 -8.80 -4.75 15.85
CA HIS A 192 -9.04 -6.18 15.57
C HIS A 192 -7.77 -7.02 15.43
N ALA A 193 -6.64 -6.41 15.04
CA ALA A 193 -5.42 -7.09 14.63
C ALA A 193 -4.18 -6.46 15.29
N VAL A 194 -4.14 -6.47 16.63
CA VAL A 194 -3.03 -5.90 17.40
C VAL A 194 -1.69 -6.56 16.99
N PRO A 195 -0.65 -5.76 16.64
CA PRO A 195 0.66 -6.26 16.27
C PRO A 195 1.28 -7.18 17.31
N ARG A 196 1.91 -8.26 16.82
CA ARG A 196 2.66 -9.21 17.65
C ARG A 196 3.89 -8.54 18.23
N ALA A 197 4.35 -9.02 19.38
CA ALA A 197 5.46 -8.41 20.11
C ALA A 197 6.73 -8.26 19.25
N GLU A 198 7.02 -9.26 18.42
CA GLU A 198 8.15 -9.31 17.49
C GLU A 198 8.07 -8.27 16.36
N CYS A 199 6.86 -7.87 15.93
CA CYS A 199 6.65 -6.96 14.81
C CYS A 199 6.34 -5.52 15.23
N ARG A 200 6.01 -5.29 16.51
CA ARG A 200 5.63 -3.95 17.03
C ARG A 200 6.67 -2.87 16.76
N THR A 201 7.96 -3.21 16.77
CA THR A 201 9.03 -2.25 16.47
C THR A 201 8.98 -1.78 15.01
N GLU A 202 8.68 -2.67 14.07
CA GLU A 202 8.54 -2.32 12.64
C GLU A 202 7.33 -1.40 12.42
N VAL A 203 6.20 -1.71 13.09
CA VAL A 203 5.00 -0.87 13.04
C VAL A 203 5.24 0.50 13.68
N MET A 204 5.96 0.55 14.81
CA MET A 204 6.37 1.80 15.46
C MET A 204 7.24 2.65 14.53
N ASP A 205 8.21 2.03 13.86
CA ASP A 205 9.11 2.71 12.93
C ASP A 205 8.34 3.26 11.72
N ALA A 206 7.41 2.49 11.16
CA ALA A 206 6.53 2.93 10.06
C ALA A 206 5.64 4.10 10.49
N ALA A 207 5.01 4.01 11.67
CA ALA A 207 4.16 5.07 12.21
C ALA A 207 4.95 6.37 12.44
N ALA A 208 6.15 6.26 13.01
CA ALA A 208 7.04 7.40 13.24
C ALA A 208 7.55 8.01 11.92
N GLY A 209 7.86 7.17 10.92
CA GLY A 209 8.29 7.60 9.59
C GLY A 209 7.22 8.35 8.79
N VAL A 210 5.94 8.06 9.02
CA VAL A 210 4.81 8.80 8.41
C VAL A 210 4.36 9.97 9.28
N GLY A 211 4.75 10.00 10.56
CA GLY A 211 4.36 11.04 11.51
C GLY A 211 3.00 10.77 12.19
N ASN A 212 2.51 9.53 12.16
CA ASN A 212 1.29 9.13 12.84
C ASN A 212 1.53 9.01 14.35
N LEU A 213 1.38 10.14 15.04
CA LEU A 213 1.58 10.25 16.48
C LEU A 213 0.62 9.38 17.30
N ASP A 214 -0.58 9.10 16.80
CA ASP A 214 -1.58 8.34 17.56
C ASP A 214 -1.15 6.88 17.70
N ILE A 215 -0.61 6.27 16.63
CA ILE A 215 -0.06 4.92 16.67
C ILE A 215 1.27 4.88 17.43
N VAL A 216 2.12 5.90 17.29
CA VAL A 216 3.38 6.00 18.07
C VAL A 216 3.08 6.05 19.57
N LYS A 217 2.14 6.89 20.01
CA LYS A 217 1.69 6.97 21.41
C LYS A 217 1.10 5.65 21.87
N TRP A 218 0.19 5.08 21.09
CA TRP A 218 -0.44 3.81 21.40
C TRP A 218 0.58 2.68 21.65
N LEU A 219 1.53 2.49 20.75
CA LEU A 219 2.56 1.46 20.88
C LEU A 219 3.53 1.73 22.04
N HIS A 220 3.87 2.99 22.31
CA HIS A 220 4.75 3.35 23.41
C HIS A 220 4.07 3.17 24.78
N ASP A 221 2.85 3.69 24.91
CA ASP A 221 2.15 3.78 26.19
C ASP A 221 1.56 2.44 26.60
N GLU A 222 0.87 1.73 25.69
CA GLU A 222 0.19 0.47 26.00
C GLU A 222 1.10 -0.75 25.86
N HIS A 223 2.05 -0.72 24.91
CA HIS A 223 2.88 -1.89 24.58
C HIS A 223 4.36 -1.76 24.93
N LYS A 224 4.78 -0.62 25.51
CA LYS A 224 6.15 -0.35 25.97
C LYS A 224 7.22 -0.60 24.90
N VAL A 225 6.86 -0.31 23.64
CA VAL A 225 7.76 -0.47 22.50
C VAL A 225 8.85 0.59 22.55
N GLY A 226 10.08 0.18 22.26
CA GLY A 226 11.24 1.10 22.21
C GLY A 226 11.12 2.11 21.08
N VAL A 227 11.58 3.33 21.33
CA VAL A 227 11.38 4.48 20.42
C VAL A 227 12.66 4.93 19.70
N ARG A 228 13.80 4.25 19.95
CA ARG A 228 15.10 4.70 19.42
C ARG A 228 15.16 4.61 17.89
N SER A 229 14.72 3.49 17.32
CA SER A 229 14.60 3.32 15.86
C SER A 229 13.52 4.23 15.28
N ALA A 230 12.43 4.43 16.01
CA ALA A 230 11.32 5.30 15.64
C ALA A 230 11.78 6.75 15.44
N LEU A 231 12.64 7.25 16.34
CA LEU A 231 13.23 8.59 16.22
C LEU A 231 14.04 8.75 14.92
N VAL A 232 14.86 7.75 14.59
CA VAL A 232 15.69 7.77 13.38
C VAL A 232 14.81 7.82 12.13
N ASN A 233 13.74 7.00 12.08
CA ASN A 233 12.80 6.97 10.97
C ASN A 233 12.00 8.28 10.85
N ALA A 234 11.52 8.85 11.97
CA ALA A 234 10.84 10.13 11.98
C ALA A 234 11.74 11.25 11.45
N MET A 235 12.99 11.34 11.92
CA MET A 235 13.93 12.36 11.46
C MET A 235 14.29 12.21 9.98
N SER A 236 14.49 10.97 9.51
CA SER A 236 14.86 10.68 8.12
C SER A 236 13.74 11.06 7.14
N ASN A 237 12.49 10.94 7.59
CA ASN A 237 11.29 11.32 6.83
C ASN A 237 10.75 12.71 7.18
N ARG A 238 11.53 13.54 7.89
CA ARG A 238 11.19 14.94 8.23
C ARG A 238 9.92 15.09 9.08
N GLN A 239 9.58 14.07 9.86
CA GLN A 239 8.43 14.06 10.75
C GLN A 239 8.78 14.71 12.09
N TRP A 240 9.03 16.03 12.05
CA TRP A 240 9.53 16.78 13.21
C TRP A 240 8.59 16.77 14.41
N GLY A 241 7.26 16.72 14.19
CA GLY A 241 6.29 16.55 15.27
C GLY A 241 6.41 15.21 15.99
N ALA A 242 6.65 14.12 15.24
CA ALA A 242 6.94 12.81 15.81
C ALA A 242 8.28 12.79 16.54
N SER A 243 9.33 13.35 15.95
CA SER A 243 10.65 13.48 16.60
C SER A 243 10.58 14.29 17.89
N HIS A 244 9.81 15.38 17.91
CA HIS A 244 9.58 16.20 19.10
C HIS A 244 8.95 15.36 20.21
N TRP A 245 7.83 14.70 19.91
CA TRP A 245 7.13 13.88 20.89
C TRP A 245 8.01 12.76 21.43
N ILE A 246 8.74 12.05 20.55
CA ILE A 246 9.64 10.95 20.92
C ILE A 246 10.78 11.44 21.83
N LEU A 247 11.40 12.59 21.53
CA LEU A 247 12.48 13.13 22.37
C LEU A 247 11.97 13.59 23.74
N GLU A 248 10.72 14.07 23.82
CA GLU A 248 10.12 14.56 25.05
C GLU A 248 9.60 13.44 25.96
N HIS A 249 9.00 12.39 25.39
CA HIS A 249 8.30 11.34 26.15
C HIS A 249 9.03 10.00 26.13
N GLY A 250 9.90 9.78 25.16
CA GLY A 250 10.50 8.48 24.87
C GLY A 250 11.57 7.98 25.85
N GLY A 251 11.94 8.79 26.85
CA GLY A 251 12.93 8.40 27.87
C GLY A 251 14.33 8.10 27.33
N LEU A 252 14.71 8.69 26.19
CA LEU A 252 16.02 8.46 25.57
C LEU A 252 17.14 9.15 26.37
N VAL A 253 18.17 8.39 26.73
CA VAL A 253 19.36 8.92 27.42
C VAL A 253 20.33 9.50 26.39
N MET A 254 20.58 10.82 26.48
CA MET A 254 21.56 11.56 25.68
C MET A 254 21.50 11.25 24.17
N PRO A 255 20.37 11.48 23.49
CA PRO A 255 20.27 11.26 22.05
C PRO A 255 21.20 12.24 21.31
N TRP A 256 22.05 11.70 20.43
CA TRP A 256 22.85 12.53 19.53
C TRP A 256 21.99 12.95 18.34
N ILE A 257 21.74 14.26 18.23
CA ILE A 257 20.89 14.86 17.20
C ILE A 257 21.72 15.83 16.38
N ASN A 258 21.85 15.59 15.08
CA ASN A 258 22.47 16.53 14.16
C ASN A 258 21.46 17.62 13.77
N TRP A 259 21.75 18.87 14.14
CA TRP A 259 20.90 20.03 13.84
C TRP A 259 20.90 20.43 12.36
N ASP A 260 21.88 19.96 11.57
CA ASP A 260 21.98 20.27 10.15
C ASP A 260 20.73 19.82 9.37
N GLN A 261 20.16 18.66 9.71
CA GLN A 261 18.98 18.12 9.03
C GLN A 261 17.72 18.97 9.29
N PRO A 262 17.30 19.23 10.54
CA PRO A 262 16.15 20.10 10.79
C PRO A 262 16.38 21.54 10.31
N ALA A 263 17.62 22.05 10.31
CA ALA A 263 17.93 23.35 9.71
C ALA A 263 17.77 23.36 8.19
N LYS A 264 18.23 22.29 7.51
CA LYS A 264 18.05 22.07 6.08
C LYS A 264 16.57 22.00 5.69
N ASP A 265 15.73 21.46 6.56
CA ASP A 265 14.29 21.26 6.31
C ASP A 265 13.41 22.40 6.86
N GLY A 266 14.00 23.44 7.46
CA GLY A 266 13.27 24.61 7.95
C GLY A 266 12.47 24.37 9.24
N ALA A 267 12.84 23.35 10.02
CA ALA A 267 12.11 22.92 11.22
C ALA A 267 12.43 23.81 12.44
N LEU A 268 12.13 25.11 12.35
CA LEU A 268 12.46 26.11 13.37
C LEU A 268 11.93 25.74 14.76
N ASP A 269 10.67 25.33 14.86
CA ASP A 269 10.06 24.97 16.14
C ASP A 269 10.75 23.77 16.79
N PHE A 270 11.16 22.79 15.97
CA PHE A 270 11.92 21.64 16.45
C PHE A 270 13.33 22.06 16.91
N LEU A 271 14.01 22.93 16.18
CA LEU A 271 15.32 23.48 16.60
C LEU A 271 15.23 24.27 17.91
N LYS A 272 14.18 25.09 18.06
CA LYS A 272 13.90 25.82 19.32
C LYS A 272 13.65 24.84 20.48
N PHE A 273 12.92 23.76 20.24
CA PHE A 273 12.73 22.70 21.22
C PHE A 273 14.07 22.05 21.61
N LEU A 274 14.90 21.65 20.64
CA LEU A 274 16.23 21.07 20.89
C LEU A 274 17.09 22.03 21.72
N HIS A 275 17.09 23.31 21.39
CA HIS A 275 17.80 24.35 22.14
C HIS A 275 17.32 24.45 23.59
N THR A 276 15.99 24.55 23.78
CA THR A 276 15.37 24.70 25.11
C THR A 276 15.67 23.51 26.02
N ARG A 277 15.67 22.29 25.45
CA ARG A 277 15.98 21.06 26.17
C ARG A 277 17.49 20.76 26.25
N LYS A 278 18.34 21.61 25.66
CA LYS A 278 19.80 21.43 25.57
C LYS A 278 20.19 20.08 24.93
N ILE A 279 19.46 19.68 23.89
CA ILE A 279 19.70 18.45 23.13
C ILE A 279 20.58 18.78 21.93
N GLY A 280 21.85 18.44 22.01
CA GLY A 280 22.84 18.75 20.98
C GLY A 280 23.11 20.26 20.86
N SER A 281 23.73 20.64 19.75
CA SER A 281 24.12 22.02 19.44
C SER A 281 24.21 22.19 17.93
N PRO A 282 24.08 23.42 17.40
CA PRO A 282 24.33 23.66 15.99
C PRO A 282 25.79 23.32 15.66
N GLY A 283 26.00 22.64 14.53
CA GLY A 283 27.30 22.34 13.97
C GLY A 283 27.80 23.45 13.05
N TYR A 284 29.01 23.28 12.51
CA TYR A 284 29.60 24.24 11.58
C TYR A 284 28.75 24.47 10.33
N PHE A 285 28.00 23.45 9.87
CA PHE A 285 27.21 23.49 8.63
C PHE A 285 25.74 23.89 8.84
N THR A 286 25.27 24.03 10.08
CA THR A 286 23.83 24.20 10.37
C THR A 286 23.28 25.49 9.76
N LEU A 287 24.01 26.61 9.89
CA LEU A 287 23.62 27.90 9.31
C LEU A 287 23.61 27.84 7.77
N GLN A 288 24.62 27.21 7.18
CA GLN A 288 24.77 27.06 5.72
C GLN A 288 23.69 26.14 5.16
N ALA A 289 23.28 25.11 5.90
CA ALA A 289 22.19 24.22 5.51
C ALA A 289 20.85 24.98 5.45
N ALA A 290 20.54 25.79 6.46
CA ALA A 290 19.35 26.66 6.43
C ALA A 290 19.42 27.67 5.28
N ALA A 291 20.57 28.35 5.12
CA ALA A 291 20.76 29.35 4.06
C ALA A 291 20.68 28.74 2.65
N TRP A 292 21.30 27.57 2.42
CA TRP A 292 21.23 26.84 1.15
C TRP A 292 19.80 26.46 0.78
N ASN A 293 18.91 26.21 1.75
CA ASN A 293 17.51 25.83 1.47
C ASN A 293 16.53 26.99 1.62
N GLY A 294 17.01 28.21 1.86
CA GLY A 294 16.16 29.41 1.86
C GLY A 294 15.36 29.63 3.15
N HIS A 295 15.70 28.92 4.23
CA HIS A 295 15.00 29.02 5.51
C HIS A 295 15.46 30.25 6.31
N LEU A 296 15.05 31.44 5.87
CA LEU A 296 15.44 32.73 6.47
C LEU A 296 15.08 32.82 7.95
N ASP A 297 13.93 32.28 8.35
CA ASP A 297 13.47 32.22 9.74
C ASP A 297 14.45 31.44 10.63
N VAL A 298 14.94 30.29 10.15
CA VAL A 298 15.98 29.51 10.83
C VAL A 298 17.31 30.26 10.86
N VAL A 299 17.73 30.87 9.74
CA VAL A 299 18.96 31.68 9.67
C VAL A 299 18.92 32.82 10.70
N LYS A 300 17.83 33.59 10.72
CA LYS A 300 17.60 34.69 11.66
C LYS A 300 17.72 34.21 13.09
N TRP A 301 17.01 33.14 13.44
CA TRP A 301 17.02 32.60 14.79
C TRP A 301 18.40 32.07 15.21
N LEU A 302 19.11 31.37 14.32
CA LEU A 302 20.47 30.90 14.59
C LEU A 302 21.44 32.08 14.84
N HIS A 303 21.30 33.17 14.08
CA HIS A 303 22.13 34.35 14.25
C HIS A 303 21.77 35.14 15.51
N SER A 304 20.50 35.53 15.65
CA SER A 304 20.05 36.47 16.69
C SER A 304 20.03 35.85 18.08
N GLU A 305 19.52 34.63 18.21
CA GLU A 305 19.31 34.01 19.52
C GLU A 305 20.50 33.16 19.97
N LEU A 306 21.16 32.47 19.03
CA LEU A 306 22.30 31.60 19.35
C LEU A 306 23.65 32.25 19.09
N GLY A 307 23.68 33.44 18.50
CA GLY A 307 24.92 34.17 18.22
C GLY A 307 25.79 33.52 17.15
N LEU A 308 25.23 32.71 16.25
CA LEU A 308 26.03 32.13 15.16
C LEU A 308 26.50 33.23 14.23
N VAL A 309 27.80 33.24 13.93
CA VAL A 309 28.40 34.22 13.03
C VAL A 309 27.90 33.98 11.61
N LEU A 310 27.37 35.04 10.98
CA LEU A 310 27.06 35.01 9.55
C LEU A 310 28.35 34.87 8.76
N THR A 311 28.45 33.81 7.95
CA THR A 311 29.63 33.54 7.13
C THR A 311 29.38 33.88 5.67
N ALA A 312 30.43 34.34 4.98
CA ALA A 312 30.39 34.51 3.53
C ALA A 312 30.00 33.22 2.79
N ASP A 313 30.34 32.05 3.38
CA ASP A 313 29.92 30.75 2.87
C ASP A 313 28.39 30.55 2.93
N ALA A 314 27.74 30.90 4.05
CA ALA A 314 26.29 30.82 4.16
C ALA A 314 25.57 31.71 3.14
N MET A 315 26.04 32.95 2.95
CA MET A 315 25.54 33.85 1.89
C MET A 315 25.75 33.25 0.51
N ARG A 316 26.97 32.76 0.20
CA ARG A 316 27.28 32.16 -1.11
C ARG A 316 26.39 30.94 -1.37
N LYS A 317 26.12 30.14 -0.34
CA LYS A 317 25.23 28.98 -0.40
C LYS A 317 23.78 29.39 -0.70
N ALA A 318 23.26 30.43 -0.05
CA ALA A 318 21.94 30.98 -0.38
C ALA A 318 21.87 31.51 -1.82
N ALA A 319 22.89 32.27 -2.25
CA ALA A 319 22.98 32.81 -3.61
C ALA A 319 23.08 31.71 -4.69
N GLN A 320 23.89 30.67 -4.44
CA GLN A 320 24.07 29.53 -5.34
C GLN A 320 22.75 28.77 -5.58
N ASN A 321 21.86 28.72 -4.59
CA ASN A 321 20.58 28.03 -4.71
C ASN A 321 19.39 28.98 -4.95
N GLY A 322 19.66 30.24 -5.32
CA GLY A 322 18.63 31.19 -5.76
C GLY A 322 17.78 31.83 -4.65
N HIS A 323 18.20 31.75 -3.39
CA HIS A 323 17.42 32.27 -2.25
C HIS A 323 17.66 33.76 -2.02
N LEU A 324 17.13 34.60 -2.93
CA LEU A 324 17.32 36.05 -2.91
C LEU A 324 16.93 36.68 -1.58
N VAL A 325 15.80 36.27 -0.99
CA VAL A 325 15.30 36.79 0.30
C VAL A 325 16.30 36.59 1.44
N VAL A 326 17.04 35.48 1.45
CA VAL A 326 18.12 35.25 2.42
C VAL A 326 19.31 36.17 2.13
N VAL A 327 19.70 36.31 0.86
CA VAL A 327 20.84 37.16 0.46
C VAL A 327 20.58 38.64 0.76
N GLU A 328 19.38 39.13 0.44
CA GLU A 328 18.94 40.51 0.76
C GLU A 328 19.02 40.76 2.25
N TRP A 329 18.53 39.82 3.06
CA TRP A 329 18.59 39.95 4.52
C TRP A 329 20.03 40.00 5.05
N PHE A 330 20.96 39.20 4.51
CA PHE A 330 22.37 39.30 4.90
C PHE A 330 23.00 40.67 4.56
N HIS A 331 22.48 41.37 3.55
CA HIS A 331 22.95 42.70 3.13
C HIS A 331 22.26 43.85 3.87
N GLU A 332 21.28 43.57 4.75
CA GLU A 332 20.66 44.61 5.56
C GLU A 332 21.71 45.30 6.47
N PRO A 333 21.65 46.64 6.61
CA PRO A 333 22.61 47.39 7.43
C PRO A 333 22.55 46.94 8.90
N GLY A 334 23.55 46.16 9.33
CA GLY A 334 23.68 45.68 10.72
C GLY A 334 24.07 44.22 10.86
N GLU A 335 23.78 43.37 9.87
CA GLU A 335 23.88 41.91 10.02
C GLU A 335 25.25 41.34 9.61
N MET A 336 25.87 41.85 8.54
CA MET A 336 27.18 41.41 8.04
C MET A 336 28.36 42.33 8.44
N VAL A 337 28.28 43.07 9.53
CA VAL A 337 29.38 43.96 9.94
C VAL A 337 30.48 43.19 10.68
N VAL A 338 31.03 42.13 10.10
CA VAL A 338 32.38 41.65 10.47
C VAL A 338 33.13 41.12 9.24
N ARG A 339 33.98 42.01 8.70
CA ARG A 339 35.11 41.78 7.78
C ARG A 339 34.78 41.55 6.30
N ALA A 340 34.31 42.63 5.68
CA ALA A 340 34.68 42.94 4.30
C ALA A 340 36.21 43.09 4.22
N TRP A 341 36.84 42.19 3.46
CA TRP A 341 38.11 42.36 2.73
C TRP A 341 39.25 43.08 3.48
N GLY A 342 40.14 42.28 4.09
CA GLY A 342 41.48 42.68 4.53
C GLY A 342 42.49 41.63 4.12
#